data_AF-A0A167AXE0-F1
#
_entry.id   AF-A0A167AXE0-F1
#
_cell.length_a   1.000
_cell.length_b   1.000
_cell.length_c   1.000
_cell.angle_alpha   90.00
_cell.angle_beta   90.00
_cell.angle_gamma   90.00
#
_symmetry.space_group_name_H-M   'P 1'
#
loop_
_entity.id
_entity.type
_entity.pdbx_description
1 polymer ?
#
loop_
_entity_poly.entity_id
_entity_poly.type
_entity_poly.pdbx_seq_one_letter_code
_entity_poly.pdbx_strand_id
1 'polypeptide(L)'
;MFELKYHTPFEWTHEVMDDFVTFLQDHAAAEKKASGMAMSMLGHYPDRTKLVKAMADLAIEEMIHFKQVLKLINERGLVLGNDKQDPYIKKMRGLFRQGSDEFLIDRLLVAAVIEARGHERFSLVAEALPEGKDKDFYVAIAKSEEKHKNLFVELGYEYFDKGVIDARLEEILIAEAQICESIPFSAALH
;
A
#
# COMPACT_ATOMS: atom_id res chain seq x y z
N MET A 1 7.24 -13.59 7.88
CA MET A 1 7.85 -12.52 7.05
C MET A 1 7.93 -13.05 5.64
N PHE A 2 7.47 -12.28 4.66
CA PHE A 2 7.51 -12.64 3.24
C PHE A 2 8.30 -11.59 2.47
N GLU A 3 8.72 -11.93 1.25
CA GLU A 3 9.47 -11.05 0.36
C GLU A 3 8.72 -10.90 -0.96
N LEU A 4 8.77 -9.69 -1.53
CA LEU A 4 8.23 -9.41 -2.86
C LEU A 4 9.08 -10.17 -3.90
N LYS A 5 8.41 -10.70 -4.92
CA LYS A 5 9.09 -11.46 -6.00
C LYS A 5 9.58 -10.58 -7.14
N TYR A 6 9.06 -9.37 -7.24
CA TYR A 6 9.57 -8.32 -8.12
C TYR A 6 10.23 -7.23 -7.29
N HIS A 7 11.46 -6.86 -7.67
CA HIS A 7 12.17 -5.75 -7.08
C HIS A 7 12.03 -4.53 -8.00
N THR A 8 11.45 -3.44 -7.48
CA THR A 8 11.33 -2.22 -8.29
C THR A 8 12.75 -1.74 -8.64
N PRO A 9 13.09 -1.62 -9.94
CA PRO A 9 14.40 -1.14 -10.33
C PRO A 9 14.52 0.36 -9.99
N PHE A 10 15.72 0.81 -9.64
CA PHE A 10 15.94 2.19 -9.21
C PHE A 10 15.52 3.21 -10.28
N GLU A 11 15.60 2.84 -11.56
CA GLU A 11 15.15 3.64 -12.70
C GLU A 11 13.68 4.05 -12.65
N TRP A 12 12.82 3.33 -11.91
CA TRP A 12 11.44 3.76 -11.65
C TRP A 12 11.40 5.14 -10.96
N THR A 13 12.38 5.44 -10.11
CA THR A 13 12.46 6.73 -9.42
C THR A 13 12.69 7.90 -10.37
N HIS A 14 13.23 7.67 -11.58
CA HIS A 14 13.43 8.75 -12.55
C HIS A 14 12.09 9.37 -12.96
N GLU A 15 11.09 8.55 -13.30
CA GLU A 15 9.74 9.03 -13.64
C GLU A 15 9.08 9.75 -12.45
N VAL A 16 9.33 9.27 -11.23
CA VAL A 16 8.82 9.89 -10.00
C VAL A 16 9.46 11.25 -9.75
N MET A 17 10.77 11.37 -9.95
CA MET A 17 11.50 12.64 -9.75
C MET A 17 11.20 13.65 -10.86
N ASP A 18 10.99 13.18 -12.10
CA ASP A 18 10.66 14.02 -13.25
C ASP A 18 9.27 14.66 -13.13
N ASP A 19 8.31 14.00 -12.46
CA ASP A 19 6.98 14.57 -12.12
C ASP A 19 6.57 14.32 -10.66
N PHE A 20 7.36 14.87 -9.74
CA PHE A 20 7.13 14.71 -8.30
C PHE A 20 5.80 15.31 -7.82
N VAL A 21 5.23 16.26 -8.56
CA VAL A 21 3.91 16.85 -8.25
C VAL A 21 2.81 15.81 -8.41
N THR A 22 2.79 15.10 -9.54
CA THR A 22 1.82 14.02 -9.77
C THR A 22 2.01 12.90 -8.75
N PHE A 23 3.26 12.55 -8.42
CA PHE A 23 3.55 11.54 -7.40
C PHE A 23 3.00 11.92 -6.02
N LEU A 24 3.21 13.16 -5.55
CA LEU A 24 2.67 13.62 -4.26
C LEU A 24 1.14 13.54 -4.23
N GLN A 25 0.47 13.90 -5.32
CA GLN A 25 -0.98 13.81 -5.42
C GLN A 25 -1.48 12.36 -5.41
N ASP A 26 -0.79 11.47 -6.11
CA ASP A 26 -1.09 10.04 -6.13
C ASP A 26 -0.85 9.39 -4.76
N HIS A 27 0.27 9.72 -4.11
CA HIS A 27 0.59 9.31 -2.75
C HIS A 27 -0.53 9.72 -1.79
N ALA A 28 -0.93 10.99 -1.77
CA ALA A 28 -2.05 11.43 -0.94
C ALA A 28 -3.35 10.65 -1.24
N ALA A 29 -3.62 10.33 -2.51
CA ALA A 29 -4.77 9.52 -2.87
C ALA A 29 -4.64 8.07 -2.37
N ALA A 30 -3.45 7.48 -2.41
CA ALA A 30 -3.16 6.14 -1.89
C ALA A 30 -3.44 6.07 -0.38
N GLU A 31 -2.92 7.00 0.42
CA GLU A 31 -3.13 7.07 1.88
C GLU A 31 -4.62 7.17 2.23
N LYS A 32 -5.33 8.06 1.54
CA LYS A 32 -6.78 8.24 1.71
C LYS A 32 -7.54 6.94 1.37
N LYS A 33 -7.13 6.23 0.32
CA LYS A 33 -7.75 4.96 -0.10
C LYS A 33 -7.41 3.83 0.87
N ALA A 34 -6.21 3.78 1.45
CA ALA A 34 -5.81 2.82 2.47
C ALA A 34 -6.67 2.97 3.74
N SER A 35 -6.82 4.21 4.23
CA SER A 35 -7.75 4.53 5.33
C SER A 35 -9.19 4.09 5.01
N GLY A 36 -9.69 4.41 3.81
CA GLY A 36 -11.03 3.98 3.37
C GLY A 36 -11.20 2.47 3.25
N MET A 37 -10.15 1.75 2.85
CA MET A 37 -10.13 0.29 2.78
C MET A 37 -10.22 -0.33 4.18
N ALA A 38 -9.48 0.20 5.14
CA ALA A 38 -9.52 -0.24 6.54
C ALA A 38 -10.92 -0.01 7.15
N MET A 39 -11.51 1.17 6.94
CA MET A 39 -12.89 1.48 7.35
C MET A 39 -13.92 0.55 6.69
N SER A 40 -13.74 0.22 5.41
CA SER A 40 -14.59 -0.75 4.73
C SER A 40 -14.45 -2.15 5.33
N MET A 41 -13.24 -2.58 5.69
CA MET A 41 -12.99 -3.91 6.21
C MET A 41 -13.58 -4.10 7.61
N LEU A 42 -13.38 -3.15 8.53
CA LEU A 42 -13.98 -3.25 9.88
C LEU A 42 -15.51 -3.21 9.84
N GLY A 43 -16.11 -2.50 8.88
CA GLY A 43 -17.56 -2.48 8.71
C GLY A 43 -18.12 -3.79 8.12
N HIS A 44 -17.32 -4.51 7.33
CA HIS A 44 -17.70 -5.77 6.71
C HIS A 44 -17.60 -6.96 7.67
N TYR A 45 -16.67 -6.93 8.63
CA TYR A 45 -16.41 -8.03 9.58
C TYR A 45 -16.53 -7.59 11.05
N PRO A 46 -17.71 -7.09 11.48
CA PRO A 46 -17.88 -6.50 12.82
C PRO A 46 -17.73 -7.52 13.97
N ASP A 47 -17.90 -8.80 13.69
CA ASP A 47 -17.73 -9.92 14.63
C ASP A 47 -16.26 -10.29 14.87
N ARG A 48 -15.36 -9.86 13.99
CA ARG A 48 -13.91 -10.12 14.09
C ARG A 48 -13.22 -9.03 14.89
N THR A 49 -13.39 -9.04 16.21
CA THR A 49 -12.97 -7.94 17.11
C THR A 49 -11.49 -7.54 17.00
N LYS A 50 -10.56 -8.49 16.82
CA LYS A 50 -9.14 -8.19 16.58
C LYS A 50 -8.92 -7.45 15.26
N LEU A 51 -9.56 -7.89 14.18
CA LEU A 51 -9.56 -7.20 12.89
C LEU A 51 -10.16 -5.80 13.03
N VAL A 52 -11.31 -5.66 13.68
CA VAL A 52 -11.97 -4.35 13.87
C VAL A 52 -11.03 -3.36 14.56
N LYS A 53 -10.37 -3.79 15.65
CA LYS A 53 -9.41 -2.94 16.35
C LYS A 53 -8.23 -2.56 15.45
N ALA A 54 -7.60 -3.56 14.81
CA ALA A 54 -6.47 -3.34 13.92
C ALA A 54 -6.78 -2.37 12.77
N MET A 55 -7.95 -2.53 12.14
CA MET A 55 -8.40 -1.67 11.04
C MET A 55 -8.80 -0.27 11.50
N ALA A 56 -9.32 -0.11 12.72
CA ALA A 56 -9.57 1.21 13.29
C ALA A 56 -8.25 1.97 13.53
N ASP A 57 -7.26 1.30 14.11
CA ASP A 57 -5.92 1.88 14.35
C ASP A 57 -5.25 2.25 13.02
N LEU A 58 -5.25 1.33 12.04
CA LEU A 58 -4.71 1.56 10.70
C LEU A 58 -5.40 2.74 10.00
N ALA A 59 -6.74 2.80 10.02
CA ALA A 59 -7.49 3.87 9.37
C ALA A 59 -7.10 5.27 9.90
N ILE A 60 -6.78 5.37 11.19
CA ILE A 60 -6.30 6.60 11.82
C ILE A 60 -4.87 6.91 11.36
N GLU A 61 -3.98 5.92 11.37
CA GLU A 61 -2.57 6.07 10.95
C GLU A 61 -2.47 6.56 9.49
N GLU A 62 -3.18 5.94 8.55
CA GLU A 62 -3.16 6.38 7.14
C GLU A 62 -3.77 7.77 6.94
N MET A 63 -4.71 8.17 7.79
CA MET A 63 -5.25 9.52 7.75
C MET A 63 -4.27 10.56 8.31
N ILE A 64 -3.37 10.15 9.20
CA ILE A 64 -2.23 10.96 9.63
C ILE A 64 -1.21 11.09 8.49
N HIS A 65 -0.86 9.99 7.81
CA HIS A 65 0.00 10.02 6.63
C HIS A 65 -0.57 10.93 5.54
N PHE A 66 -1.84 10.76 5.18
CA PHE A 66 -2.55 11.63 4.24
C PHE A 66 -2.42 13.11 4.62
N LYS A 67 -2.62 13.46 5.89
CA LYS A 67 -2.49 14.85 6.36
C LYS A 67 -1.06 15.38 6.23
N GLN A 68 -0.06 14.54 6.44
CA GLN A 68 1.34 14.92 6.26
C GLN A 68 1.68 15.18 4.78
N VAL A 69 1.23 14.31 3.87
CA VAL A 69 1.41 14.52 2.42
C VAL A 69 0.66 15.77 1.96
N LEU A 70 -0.57 15.97 2.45
CA LEU A 70 -1.37 17.17 2.15
C LEU A 70 -0.65 18.46 2.59
N LYS A 71 0.05 18.43 3.72
CA LYS A 71 0.90 19.55 4.15
C LYS A 71 2.02 19.81 3.14
N LEU A 72 2.71 18.78 2.66
CA LEU A 72 3.76 18.91 1.64
C LEU A 72 3.22 19.48 0.32
N ILE A 73 2.04 19.06 -0.11
CA ILE A 73 1.33 19.59 -1.28
C ILE A 73 1.04 21.09 -1.09
N ASN A 74 0.44 21.46 0.04
CA ASN A 74 0.04 22.85 0.31
C ASN A 74 1.25 23.79 0.48
N GLU A 75 2.34 23.35 1.11
CA GLU A 75 3.59 24.12 1.23
C GLU A 75 4.19 24.49 -0.13
N ARG A 76 3.86 23.74 -1.19
CA ARG A 76 4.27 24.00 -2.57
C ARG A 76 3.26 24.81 -3.37
N GLY A 77 2.18 25.29 -2.74
CA GLY A 77 1.09 26.00 -3.41
C GLY A 77 0.27 25.11 -4.35
N LEU A 78 0.35 23.79 -4.19
CA LEU A 78 -0.38 22.81 -4.99
C LEU A 78 -1.70 22.46 -4.31
N VAL A 79 -2.56 21.75 -5.04
CA VAL A 79 -3.84 21.21 -4.54
C VAL A 79 -3.85 19.69 -4.71
N LEU A 80 -4.82 19.03 -4.07
CA LEU A 80 -5.06 17.61 -4.30
C LEU A 80 -5.38 17.32 -5.78
N GLY A 81 -4.89 16.19 -6.27
CA GLY A 81 -5.24 15.68 -7.58
C GLY A 81 -6.65 15.09 -7.59
N ASN A 82 -7.19 14.87 -8.79
CA ASN A 82 -8.43 14.11 -8.96
C ASN A 82 -8.20 12.64 -8.63
N ASP A 83 -9.22 11.99 -8.06
CA ASP A 83 -9.19 10.54 -7.85
C ASP A 83 -9.10 9.82 -9.22
N LYS A 84 -7.98 9.14 -9.45
CA LYS A 84 -7.75 8.29 -10.63
C LYS A 84 -7.81 6.81 -10.26
N GLN A 85 -8.23 6.00 -11.21
CA GLN A 85 -8.12 4.54 -11.11
C GLN A 85 -6.66 4.14 -11.30
N ASP A 86 -6.12 3.46 -10.30
CA ASP A 86 -4.78 2.90 -10.29
C ASP A 86 -4.79 1.52 -11.00
N PRO A 87 -4.02 1.34 -12.10
CA PRO A 87 -3.98 0.08 -12.84
C PRO A 87 -3.45 -1.10 -12.04
N TYR A 88 -2.47 -0.88 -11.15
CA TYR A 88 -1.92 -1.91 -10.27
C TYR A 88 -2.99 -2.36 -9.27
N ILE A 89 -3.61 -1.42 -8.55
CA ILE A 89 -4.66 -1.73 -7.58
C ILE A 89 -5.85 -2.44 -8.24
N LYS A 90 -6.21 -2.03 -9.46
CA LYS A 90 -7.26 -2.69 -10.24
C LYS A 90 -6.92 -4.16 -10.52
N LYS A 91 -5.70 -4.44 -10.98
CA LYS A 91 -5.23 -5.80 -11.28
C LYS A 91 -5.13 -6.65 -10.00
N MET A 92 -4.59 -6.09 -8.92
CA MET A 92 -4.51 -6.75 -7.61
C MET A 92 -5.89 -7.14 -7.06
N ARG A 93 -6.87 -6.24 -7.15
CA ARG A 93 -8.27 -6.55 -6.78
C ARG A 93 -8.92 -7.61 -7.69
N GLY A 94 -8.43 -7.75 -8.92
CA GLY A 94 -8.84 -8.81 -9.83
C GLY A 94 -8.47 -10.22 -9.36
N LEU A 95 -7.57 -10.34 -8.38
CA LEU A 95 -7.19 -11.63 -7.78
C LEU A 95 -8.22 -12.14 -6.78
N PHE A 96 -9.18 -11.32 -6.35
CA PHE A 96 -10.16 -11.69 -5.32
C PHE A 96 -11.05 -12.84 -5.78
N ARG A 97 -11.00 -13.92 -5.00
CA ARG A 97 -11.89 -15.08 -5.14
C ARG A 97 -13.27 -14.78 -4.58
N GLN A 98 -14.23 -15.58 -5.04
CA GLN A 98 -15.59 -15.61 -4.51
C GLN A 98 -15.63 -16.54 -3.28
N GLY A 99 -16.58 -16.29 -2.37
CA GLY A 99 -16.69 -17.02 -1.09
C GLY A 99 -16.36 -16.11 0.10
N SER A 100 -17.00 -16.31 1.26
CA SER A 100 -16.86 -15.38 2.39
C SER A 100 -15.46 -15.39 2.97
N ASP A 101 -14.89 -16.58 3.14
CA ASP A 101 -13.59 -16.79 3.77
C ASP A 101 -12.47 -16.49 2.78
N GLU A 102 -12.59 -16.95 1.54
CA GLU A 102 -11.65 -16.67 0.45
C GLU A 102 -11.56 -15.16 0.19
N PHE A 103 -12.68 -14.45 0.23
CA PHE A 103 -12.70 -13.00 0.06
C PHE A 103 -12.00 -12.27 1.20
N LEU A 104 -12.18 -12.70 2.46
CA LEU A 104 -11.45 -12.10 3.58
C LEU A 104 -9.94 -12.38 3.48
N ILE A 105 -9.56 -13.64 3.21
CA ILE A 105 -8.16 -14.03 3.02
C ILE A 105 -7.52 -13.16 1.93
N ASP A 106 -8.17 -13.05 0.78
CA ASP A 106 -7.62 -12.30 -0.35
C ASP A 106 -7.55 -10.80 -0.05
N ARG A 107 -8.53 -10.23 0.65
CA ARG A 107 -8.47 -8.83 1.08
C ARG A 107 -7.30 -8.55 2.01
N LEU A 108 -7.07 -9.42 2.99
CA LEU A 108 -5.94 -9.29 3.91
C LEU A 108 -4.61 -9.42 3.15
N LEU A 109 -4.44 -10.48 2.37
CA LEU A 109 -3.14 -10.74 1.73
C LEU A 109 -2.82 -9.77 0.59
N VAL A 110 -3.83 -9.31 -0.18
CA VAL A 110 -3.60 -8.24 -1.16
C VAL A 110 -3.24 -6.93 -0.46
N ALA A 111 -3.89 -6.58 0.66
CA ALA A 111 -3.47 -5.42 1.44
C ALA A 111 -2.02 -5.57 1.90
N ALA A 112 -1.64 -6.71 2.51
CA ALA A 112 -0.27 -6.98 2.93
C ALA A 112 0.77 -6.72 1.83
N VAL A 113 0.50 -7.20 0.61
CA VAL A 113 1.42 -7.06 -0.53
C VAL A 113 1.45 -5.62 -1.05
N ILE A 114 0.32 -4.90 -1.07
CA ILE A 114 0.26 -3.48 -1.42
C ILE A 114 1.12 -2.65 -0.44
N GLU A 115 0.95 -2.85 0.87
CA GLU A 115 1.76 -2.16 1.89
C GLU A 115 3.25 -2.48 1.73
N ALA A 116 3.59 -3.74 1.43
CA ALA A 116 4.98 -4.14 1.17
C ALA A 116 5.57 -3.43 -0.05
N ARG A 117 4.79 -3.25 -1.12
CA ARG A 117 5.21 -2.52 -2.32
C ARG A 117 5.36 -1.02 -2.03
N GLY A 118 4.44 -0.44 -1.27
CA GLY A 118 4.52 0.94 -0.78
C GLY A 118 5.80 1.18 0.01
N HIS A 119 6.09 0.32 1.00
CA HIS A 119 7.33 0.35 1.78
C HIS A 119 8.60 0.33 0.92
N GLU A 120 8.69 -0.59 -0.05
CA GLU A 120 9.84 -0.69 -0.95
C GLU A 120 9.99 0.59 -1.77
N ARG A 121 8.91 1.08 -2.39
CA ARG A 121 8.96 2.25 -3.27
C ARG A 121 9.18 3.56 -2.54
N PHE A 122 8.63 3.73 -1.34
CA PHE A 122 8.97 4.88 -0.50
C PHE A 122 10.43 4.87 -0.07
N SER A 123 11.01 3.69 0.17
CA SER A 123 12.44 3.56 0.46
C SER A 123 13.29 4.00 -0.74
N LEU A 124 12.90 3.62 -1.96
CA LEU A 124 13.56 4.08 -3.20
C LEU A 124 13.41 5.59 -3.42
N VAL A 125 12.22 6.15 -3.17
CA VAL A 125 12.00 7.61 -3.23
C VAL A 125 12.88 8.33 -2.22
N ALA A 126 12.97 7.82 -0.99
CA ALA A 126 13.85 8.39 0.03
C ALA A 126 15.32 8.36 -0.40
N GLU A 127 15.76 7.28 -1.05
CA GLU A 127 17.13 7.16 -1.56
C GLU A 127 17.41 8.15 -2.72
N ALA A 128 16.45 8.34 -3.63
CA ALA A 128 16.59 9.23 -4.78
C ALA A 128 16.50 10.72 -4.44
N LEU A 129 15.84 11.08 -3.33
CA LEU A 129 15.72 12.47 -2.89
C LEU A 129 17.05 13.02 -2.37
N PRO A 130 17.36 14.30 -2.64
CA PRO A 130 18.50 14.97 -2.02
C PRO A 130 18.27 15.12 -0.50
N GLU A 131 19.35 15.33 0.24
CA GLU A 131 19.29 15.60 1.68
C GLU A 131 18.35 16.78 2.00
N GLY A 132 17.44 16.56 2.94
CA GLY A 132 16.48 17.57 3.37
C GLY A 132 15.16 16.99 3.86
N LYS A 133 14.21 17.89 4.14
CA LYS A 133 12.93 17.57 4.79
C LYS A 133 12.09 16.52 4.07
N ASP A 134 12.17 16.47 2.74
CA ASP A 134 11.38 15.51 1.95
C ASP A 134 11.98 14.11 2.08
N LYS A 135 13.31 13.99 2.01
CA LYS A 135 14.01 12.73 2.26
C LYS A 135 13.71 12.21 3.67
N ASP A 136 13.83 13.07 4.68
CA ASP A 136 13.51 12.71 6.07
C ASP A 136 12.07 12.21 6.21
N PHE A 137 11.13 12.84 5.50
CA PHE A 137 9.73 12.41 5.46
C PHE A 137 9.57 11.02 4.84
N TYR A 138 10.17 10.76 3.67
CA TYR A 138 10.04 9.45 3.02
C TYR A 138 10.80 8.33 3.75
N VAL A 139 11.91 8.63 4.44
CA VAL A 139 12.55 7.68 5.37
C VAL A 139 11.59 7.31 6.51
N ALA A 140 10.93 8.32 7.10
CA ALA A 140 10.01 8.09 8.20
C ALA A 140 8.76 7.30 7.76
N ILE A 141 8.19 7.62 6.60
CA ILE A 141 7.01 6.92 6.09
C ILE A 141 7.33 5.49 5.68
N ALA A 142 8.47 5.24 5.00
CA ALA A 142 8.87 3.86 4.68
C ALA A 142 8.97 3.01 5.96
N LYS A 143 9.44 3.59 7.06
CA LYS A 143 9.52 2.89 8.35
C LYS A 143 8.16 2.60 9.00
N SER A 144 7.12 3.42 8.79
CA SER A 144 5.76 3.08 9.25
C SER A 144 5.17 1.93 8.43
N GLU A 145 5.30 2.00 7.10
CA GLU A 145 4.78 0.98 6.17
C GLU A 145 5.32 -0.44 6.43
N GLU A 146 6.57 -0.56 6.91
CA GLU A 146 7.16 -1.85 7.25
C GLU A 146 6.31 -2.65 8.26
N LYS A 147 5.58 -1.95 9.14
CA LYS A 147 4.72 -2.58 10.15
C LYS A 147 3.41 -3.06 9.55
N HIS A 148 2.84 -2.32 8.60
CA HIS A 148 1.53 -2.61 8.02
C HIS A 148 1.53 -3.91 7.21
N LYS A 149 2.60 -4.19 6.45
CA LYS A 149 2.66 -5.45 5.67
C LYS A 149 2.52 -6.70 6.53
N ASN A 150 3.07 -6.69 7.75
CA ASN A 150 3.02 -7.85 8.64
C ASN A 150 1.64 -7.98 9.31
N LEU A 151 1.00 -6.85 9.65
CA LEU A 151 -0.31 -6.81 10.30
C LEU A 151 -1.35 -7.67 9.59
N PHE A 152 -1.47 -7.52 8.27
CA PHE A 152 -2.49 -8.21 7.51
C PHE A 152 -2.28 -9.73 7.43
N VAL A 153 -1.02 -10.17 7.32
CA VAL A 153 -0.69 -11.59 7.31
C VAL A 153 -0.94 -12.22 8.69
N GLU A 154 -0.60 -11.50 9.76
CA GLU A 154 -0.88 -11.91 11.14
C GLU A 154 -2.40 -12.04 11.40
N LEU A 155 -3.21 -11.11 10.90
CA LEU A 155 -4.67 -11.24 10.91
C LEU A 155 -5.13 -12.45 10.09
N GLY A 156 -4.48 -12.78 8.99
CA GLY A 156 -4.73 -14.01 8.23
C GLY A 156 -4.55 -15.25 9.11
N TYR A 157 -3.41 -15.35 9.79
CA TYR A 157 -3.10 -16.48 10.69
C TYR A 157 -3.99 -16.54 11.94
N GLU A 158 -4.51 -15.42 12.40
CA GLU A 158 -5.45 -15.38 13.52
C GLU A 158 -6.76 -16.10 13.20
N TYR A 159 -7.22 -16.02 11.95
CA TYR A 159 -8.56 -16.46 11.56
C TYR A 159 -8.60 -17.72 10.70
N PHE A 160 -7.47 -18.12 10.10
CA PHE A 160 -7.42 -19.21 9.14
C PHE A 160 -6.18 -20.09 9.36
N ASP A 161 -6.23 -21.29 8.78
CA ASP A 161 -5.09 -22.21 8.82
C ASP A 161 -3.85 -21.59 8.15
N LYS A 162 -2.69 -21.76 8.79
CA LYS A 162 -1.43 -21.18 8.33
C LYS A 162 -1.06 -21.66 6.92
N GLY A 163 -1.27 -22.94 6.62
CA GLY A 163 -0.95 -23.50 5.30
C GLY A 163 -1.80 -22.89 4.19
N VAL A 164 -3.07 -22.57 4.48
CA VAL A 164 -3.97 -21.87 3.54
C VAL A 164 -3.46 -20.45 3.27
N ILE A 165 -3.08 -19.72 4.32
CA ILE A 165 -2.57 -18.35 4.20
C ILE A 165 -1.23 -18.31 3.46
N ASP A 166 -0.28 -19.17 3.83
CA ASP A 166 1.04 -19.25 3.20
C ASP A 166 0.92 -19.56 1.70
N ALA A 167 0.13 -20.58 1.35
CA ALA A 167 -0.06 -20.98 -0.05
C ALA A 167 -0.69 -19.85 -0.86
N ARG A 168 -1.71 -19.18 -0.33
CA ARG A 168 -2.37 -18.08 -1.04
C ARG A 168 -1.50 -16.84 -1.16
N LEU A 169 -0.69 -16.54 -0.14
CA LEU A 169 0.24 -15.42 -0.17
C LEU A 169 1.28 -15.61 -1.28
N GLU A 170 1.82 -16.82 -1.42
CA GLU A 170 2.75 -17.16 -2.49
C GLU A 170 2.13 -16.95 -3.89
N GLU A 171 0.88 -17.39 -4.10
CA GLU A 171 0.16 -17.14 -5.36
C GLU A 171 0.01 -15.64 -5.67
N ILE A 172 -0.36 -14.84 -4.66
CA ILE A 172 -0.52 -13.40 -4.81
C ILE A 172 0.82 -12.73 -5.11
N LEU A 173 1.91 -13.15 -4.46
CA LEU A 173 3.25 -12.61 -4.71
C LEU A 173 3.74 -12.89 -6.14
N ILE A 174 3.45 -14.07 -6.68
CA ILE A 174 3.77 -14.41 -8.08
C ILE A 174 2.95 -13.53 -9.03
N ALA A 175 1.66 -13.38 -8.77
CA ALA A 175 0.79 -12.56 -9.60
C ALA A 175 1.15 -11.07 -9.53
N GLU A 176 1.49 -10.56 -8.35
CA GLU A 176 1.90 -9.17 -8.15
C GLU A 176 3.19 -8.86 -8.91
N ALA A 177 4.17 -9.75 -8.89
CA ALA A 177 5.40 -9.58 -9.66
C ALA A 177 5.11 -9.43 -11.17
N GLN A 178 4.26 -10.29 -11.72
CA GLN A 178 3.83 -10.20 -13.12
C GLN A 178 3.04 -8.90 -13.41
N ILE A 179 2.24 -8.45 -12.45
CA ILE A 179 1.50 -7.19 -12.56
C ILE A 179 2.48 -6.02 -12.64
N CYS A 180 3.47 -5.95 -11.74
CA CYS A 180 4.51 -4.91 -11.74
C CYS A 180 5.31 -4.90 -13.03
N GLU A 181 5.76 -6.06 -13.53
CA GLU A 181 6.46 -6.16 -14.81
C GLU A 181 5.62 -5.67 -16.00
N SER A 182 4.30 -5.79 -15.92
CA SER A 182 3.38 -5.40 -17.00
C SER A 182 3.01 -3.91 -17.03
N ILE A 183 3.31 -3.16 -15.97
CA ILE A 183 2.89 -1.76 -15.82
C ILE A 183 4.10 -0.85 -16.12
N PRO A 184 3.97 0.12 -17.04
CA PRO A 184 5.05 1.07 -17.30
C PRO A 184 5.28 1.97 -16.08
N PHE A 185 6.51 2.42 -15.90
CA PHE A 185 6.82 3.38 -14.85
C PHE A 185 6.08 4.70 -15.08
N SER A 186 5.66 5.31 -13.99
CA SER A 186 4.97 6.59 -13.98
C SER A 186 5.16 7.24 -12.61
N ALA A 187 4.86 8.53 -12.51
CA ALA A 187 4.84 9.27 -11.26
C ALA A 187 3.64 8.90 -10.35
N ALA A 188 3.53 7.61 -10.02
CA ALA A 188 2.50 7.05 -9.16
C ALA A 188 3.14 5.98 -8.26
N LEU A 189 2.59 5.80 -7.05
CA LEU A 189 3.13 4.87 -6.06
C LEU A 189 3.12 3.42 -6.55
N HIS A 190 2.12 3.01 -7.37
CA HIS A 190 1.95 1.64 -7.83
C HIS A 190 1.94 1.48 -9.36
#